data_AF-A0A2X1Q030-F1
#
_entry.id   AF-A0A2X1Q030-F1
#
_cell.length_a   1.000
_cell.length_b   1.000
_cell.length_c   1.000
_cell.angle_alpha   90.00
_cell.angle_beta   90.00
_cell.angle_gamma   90.00
#
_symmetry.space_group_name_H-M   'P 1'
#
loop_
_entity.id
_entity.type
_entity.pdbx_description
1 polymer ?
#
loop_
_entity_poly.entity_id
_entity_poly.type
_entity_poly.pdbx_seq_one_letter_code
_entity_poly.pdbx_strand_id
1 'polypeptide(L)'
;MLGDWSHPYLTMDFKTEANIIRALGKIIGNGHLHKGAKPVHWCVDCRSALAEAEVEYYDKTSPSIDVAFQAVDQDALKAKFAVSNVNGPISLVIWTLRRGLCLRTAQSLLHLISTMRWCRSTVRP
;
A
#
# COMPACT_ATOMS: atom_id res chain seq x y z
N MET A 1 -31.49 31.24 -22.36
CA MET A 1 -31.15 30.26 -21.30
C MET A 1 -31.97 30.64 -20.06
N LEU A 2 -32.75 29.71 -19.50
CA LEU A 2 -33.52 29.94 -18.27
C LEU A 2 -32.73 29.36 -17.10
N GLY A 3 -32.26 30.22 -16.20
CA GLY A 3 -31.58 29.85 -14.98
C GLY A 3 -31.83 30.95 -13.94
N ASP A 4 -32.02 30.57 -12.69
CA ASP A 4 -32.11 31.54 -11.59
C ASP A 4 -30.70 32.03 -11.23
N TRP A 5 -30.25 33.04 -11.95
CA TRP A 5 -28.96 33.70 -11.73
C TRP A 5 -28.99 34.63 -10.51
N SER A 6 -30.17 34.93 -9.98
CA SER A 6 -30.32 35.79 -8.80
C SER A 6 -30.10 35.02 -7.49
N HIS A 7 -30.38 33.72 -7.48
CA HIS A 7 -30.13 32.83 -6.34
C HIS A 7 -29.32 31.59 -6.76
N PRO A 8 -28.03 31.77 -7.11
CA PRO A 8 -27.18 30.63 -7.46
C PRO A 8 -26.94 29.72 -6.26
N TYR A 9 -26.88 28.41 -6.49
CA TYR A 9 -26.38 27.48 -5.48
C TYR A 9 -24.88 27.67 -5.30
N LEU A 10 -24.47 28.05 -4.09
CA LEU A 10 -23.07 28.26 -3.73
C LEU A 10 -22.64 27.18 -2.71
N THR A 11 -21.50 26.56 -2.98
CA THR A 11 -20.91 25.53 -2.10
C THR A 11 -20.46 26.08 -0.76
N MET A 12 -20.11 27.37 -0.73
CA MET A 12 -19.68 28.11 0.47
C MET A 12 -20.83 28.89 1.15
N ASP A 13 -22.08 28.68 0.74
CA ASP A 13 -23.22 29.25 1.47
C ASP A 13 -23.47 28.48 2.78
N PHE A 14 -23.83 29.21 3.85
CA PHE A 14 -24.04 28.62 5.17
C PHE A 14 -25.08 27.50 5.18
N LYS A 15 -26.13 27.60 4.34
CA LYS A 15 -27.15 26.55 4.24
C LYS A 15 -26.57 25.28 3.64
N THR A 16 -25.72 25.42 2.63
CA THR A 16 -25.04 24.30 1.96
C THR A 16 -24.07 23.61 2.90
N GLU A 17 -23.19 24.35 3.57
CA GLU A 17 -22.24 23.79 4.54
C GLU A 17 -22.95 23.05 5.69
N ALA A 18 -24.03 23.65 6.23
CA ALA A 18 -24.83 23.00 7.26
C ALA A 18 -25.45 21.67 6.77
N ASN A 19 -25.86 21.60 5.50
CA ASN A 19 -26.36 20.37 4.91
C ASN A 19 -25.27 19.31 4.71
N ILE A 20 -24.04 19.71 4.35
CA ILE A 20 -22.89 18.79 4.28
C ILE A 20 -22.64 18.12 5.63
N ILE A 21 -22.64 18.90 6.72
CA ILE A 21 -22.45 18.37 8.08
C ILE A 21 -23.60 17.42 8.47
N ARG A 22 -24.86 17.76 8.17
CA ARG A 22 -26.00 16.88 8.43
C ARG A 22 -25.92 15.56 7.64
N ALA A 23 -25.46 15.62 6.39
CA ALA A 23 -25.25 14.42 5.58
C ALA A 23 -24.14 13.54 6.16
N LEU A 24 -23.01 14.14 6.56
CA LEU A 24 -21.92 13.44 7.24
C LEU A 24 -22.39 12.75 8.53
N GLY A 25 -23.22 13.43 9.34
CA GLY A 25 -23.80 12.85 10.55
C GLY A 25 -24.61 11.58 10.29
N LYS A 26 -25.37 11.52 9.19
CA LYS A 26 -26.12 10.32 8.78
C LYS A 26 -25.18 9.18 8.38
N ILE A 27 -24.10 9.46 7.65
CA ILE A 27 -23.08 8.48 7.25
C ILE A 27 -22.41 7.86 8.48
N ILE A 28 -22.10 8.68 9.47
CA ILE A 28 -21.55 8.24 10.75
C ILE A 28 -22.57 7.39 11.51
N GLY A 29 -23.82 7.84 11.61
CA GLY A 29 -24.90 7.09 12.28
C GLY A 29 -25.17 5.72 11.66
N ASN A 30 -24.94 5.58 10.35
CA ASN A 30 -25.04 4.32 9.61
C ASN A 30 -23.78 3.42 9.75
N GLY A 31 -22.74 3.87 10.44
CA GLY A 31 -21.52 3.08 10.67
C GLY A 31 -20.56 3.00 9.49
N HIS A 32 -20.67 3.88 8.48
CA HIS A 32 -19.81 3.87 7.30
C HIS A 32 -18.50 4.66 7.47
N LEU A 33 -18.28 5.31 8.63
CA LEU A 33 -17.04 6.01 8.95
C LEU A 33 -16.19 5.17 9.90
N HIS A 34 -14.97 4.85 9.48
CA HIS A 34 -14.01 4.11 10.28
C HIS A 34 -12.69 4.87 10.43
N LYS A 35 -12.11 4.84 11.63
CA LYS A 35 -10.78 5.38 11.92
C LYS A 35 -9.77 4.23 11.95
N GLY A 36 -8.72 4.33 11.14
CA GLY A 36 -7.66 3.33 11.08
C GLY A 36 -6.44 3.82 10.33
N ALA A 37 -5.41 2.98 10.24
CA ALA A 37 -4.20 3.24 9.45
C ALA A 37 -4.23 2.35 8.21
N LYS A 38 -4.36 2.98 7.04
CA LYS A 38 -4.28 2.32 5.73
C LYS A 38 -3.25 3.08 4.90
N PRO A 39 -2.37 2.40 4.15
CA PRO A 39 -1.52 3.07 3.16
C PRO A 39 -2.38 3.81 2.13
N VAL A 40 -2.08 5.09 1.90
CA VAL A 40 -2.78 5.97 0.95
C VAL A 40 -1.77 6.71 0.07
N HIS A 41 -2.23 7.22 -1.07
CA HIS A 41 -1.45 8.15 -1.86
C HIS A 41 -1.19 9.42 -1.03
N TRP A 42 0.07 9.83 -0.91
CA TRP A 42 0.48 10.98 -0.12
C TRP A 42 1.29 11.94 -0.99
N CYS A 43 0.83 13.19 -1.05
CA CYS A 43 1.58 14.25 -1.72
C CYS A 43 2.50 14.93 -0.70
N VAL A 44 3.81 14.93 -0.98
CA VAL A 44 4.82 15.57 -0.12
C VAL A 44 4.69 17.09 -0.15
N ASP A 45 4.30 17.65 -1.31
CA ASP A 45 4.18 19.10 -1.51
C ASP A 45 2.91 19.65 -0.86
N CYS A 46 1.76 18.99 -1.08
CA CYS A 46 0.48 19.39 -0.47
C CYS A 46 0.37 18.99 1.01
N ARG A 47 1.21 18.06 1.48
CA ARG A 47 1.18 17.49 2.84
C ARG A 47 -0.20 16.92 3.21
N SER A 48 -0.85 16.28 2.26
CA SER A 48 -2.16 15.67 2.41
C SER A 48 -2.22 14.30 1.73
N ALA A 49 -3.16 13.48 2.18
CA ALA A 49 -3.60 12.32 1.45
C ALA A 49 -4.35 12.75 0.20
N LEU A 50 -4.14 12.04 -0.91
CA LEU A 50 -4.85 12.24 -2.18
C LEU A 50 -5.89 11.15 -2.37
N ALA A 51 -7.07 11.54 -2.87
CA ALA A 51 -8.05 10.58 -3.37
C ALA A 51 -7.59 10.01 -4.72
N GLU A 52 -8.04 8.82 -5.09
CA GLU A 52 -7.71 8.20 -6.38
C GLU A 52 -8.09 9.11 -7.56
N ALA A 53 -9.19 9.85 -7.44
CA ALA A 53 -9.65 10.80 -8.45
C ALA A 53 -8.71 12.02 -8.63
N GLU A 54 -7.84 12.31 -7.67
CA GLU A 54 -6.86 13.41 -7.74
C GLU A 54 -5.49 12.91 -8.26
N VAL A 55 -5.33 11.59 -8.45
CA VAL A 55 -4.07 11.02 -8.90
C VAL A 55 -3.98 11.13 -10.42
N GLU A 56 -3.00 11.91 -10.86
CA GLU A 56 -2.63 12.01 -12.27
C GLU A 56 -1.38 11.18 -12.57
N TYR A 57 -1.40 10.46 -13.69
CA TYR A 57 -0.29 9.61 -14.12
C TYR A 57 0.62 10.35 -15.10
N TYR A 58 1.92 10.31 -14.80
CA TYR A 58 2.96 10.86 -15.65
C TYR A 58 4.08 9.83 -15.82
N ASP A 59 4.67 9.79 -17.01
CA ASP A 59 5.81 8.93 -17.28
C ASP A 59 7.01 9.37 -16.45
N LYS A 60 7.55 8.42 -15.70
CA LYS A 60 8.72 8.64 -14.85
C LYS A 60 9.74 7.52 -15.05
N THR A 61 10.88 7.87 -15.60
CA THR A 61 12.03 6.96 -15.65
C THR A 61 12.57 6.73 -14.24
N SER A 62 12.47 5.50 -13.77
CA SER A 62 12.98 5.08 -12.46
C SER A 62 14.15 4.11 -12.63
N PRO A 63 15.16 4.13 -11.74
CA PRO A 63 16.26 3.19 -11.80
C PRO A 63 15.78 1.79 -11.40
N SER A 64 15.93 0.81 -12.29
CA SER A 64 15.79 -0.60 -11.97
C SER A 64 17.05 -1.12 -11.30
N ILE A 65 16.91 -1.85 -10.20
CA ILE A 65 18.04 -2.51 -9.53
C ILE A 65 17.72 -3.97 -9.21
N ASP A 66 18.74 -4.80 -9.29
CA ASP A 66 18.73 -6.19 -8.83
C ASP A 66 19.61 -6.28 -7.58
N VAL A 67 19.06 -6.86 -6.51
CA VAL A 67 19.78 -7.03 -5.23
C VAL A 67 19.76 -8.49 -4.85
N ALA A 68 20.94 -9.04 -4.58
CA ALA A 68 21.11 -10.38 -4.05
C ALA A 68 21.36 -10.32 -2.54
N PHE A 69 20.43 -10.87 -1.75
CA PHE A 69 20.59 -11.03 -0.30
C PHE A 69 21.14 -12.41 0.00
N GLN A 70 22.35 -12.48 0.55
CA GLN A 70 22.93 -13.74 0.97
C GLN A 70 22.20 -14.29 2.20
N ALA A 71 21.94 -15.60 2.19
CA ALA A 71 21.36 -16.28 3.33
C ALA A 71 22.34 -16.32 4.51
N VAL A 72 21.87 -15.91 5.70
CA VAL A 72 22.64 -16.02 6.95
C VAL A 72 22.78 -17.48 7.38
N ASP A 73 21.72 -18.28 7.22
CA ASP A 73 21.71 -19.71 7.52
C ASP A 73 21.34 -20.49 6.25
N GLN A 74 22.37 -21.07 5.63
CA GLN A 74 22.21 -21.83 4.40
C GLN A 74 21.65 -23.22 4.65
N ASP A 75 21.88 -23.81 5.82
CA ASP A 75 21.47 -25.18 6.12
C ASP A 75 19.99 -25.25 6.49
N ALA A 76 19.48 -24.24 7.20
CA ALA A 76 18.04 -24.07 7.40
C ALA A 76 17.29 -23.90 6.07
N LEU A 77 17.84 -23.16 5.11
CA LEU A 77 17.21 -23.04 3.78
C LEU A 77 17.28 -24.36 3.00
N LYS A 78 18.42 -25.05 2.97
CA LYS A 78 18.54 -26.36 2.33
C LYS A 78 17.53 -27.37 2.87
N ALA A 79 17.33 -27.38 4.19
CA ALA A 79 16.32 -28.22 4.83
C ALA A 79 14.88 -27.87 4.42
N LYS A 80 14.58 -26.57 4.24
CA LYS A 80 13.25 -26.10 3.80
C LYS A 80 12.96 -26.39 2.32
N PHE A 81 13.98 -26.34 1.48
CA PHE A 81 13.85 -26.55 0.03
C PHE A 81 14.21 -27.98 -0.41
N ALA A 82 14.57 -28.87 0.53
CA ALA A 82 14.96 -30.26 0.28
C ALA A 82 16.08 -30.42 -0.77
N VAL A 83 17.02 -29.46 -0.81
CA VAL A 83 18.14 -29.47 -1.76
C VAL A 83 19.42 -29.90 -1.04
N SER A 84 19.95 -31.05 -1.43
CA SER A 84 21.07 -31.71 -0.73
C SER A 84 22.45 -31.31 -1.23
N ASN A 85 22.57 -30.71 -2.43
CA ASN A 85 23.88 -30.43 -3.01
C ASN A 85 23.88 -29.09 -3.76
N VAL A 86 24.23 -28.02 -3.06
CA VAL A 86 24.49 -26.70 -3.65
C VAL A 86 25.88 -26.27 -3.20
N ASN A 87 26.76 -26.04 -4.16
CA ASN A 87 28.14 -25.62 -3.91
C ASN A 87 28.24 -24.12 -4.19
N GLY A 88 28.16 -23.29 -3.14
CA GLY A 88 28.22 -21.83 -3.23
C GLY A 88 27.22 -21.11 -2.30
N PRO A 89 27.36 -19.78 -2.14
CA PRO A 89 26.47 -19.00 -1.29
C PRO A 89 25.05 -18.93 -1.89
N ILE A 90 24.05 -19.37 -1.12
CA ILE A 90 22.64 -19.26 -1.49
C ILE A 90 22.19 -17.81 -1.31
N SER A 91 21.66 -17.21 -2.38
CA SER A 91 21.19 -15.82 -2.36
C SER A 91 19.74 -15.71 -2.83
N LEU A 92 18.97 -14.86 -2.17
CA LEU A 92 17.63 -14.44 -2.61
C LEU A 92 17.78 -13.23 -3.51
N VAL A 93 17.38 -13.36 -4.78
CA VAL A 93 17.41 -12.26 -5.75
C VAL A 93 16.09 -11.52 -5.70
N ILE A 94 16.16 -10.20 -5.51
CA ILE A 94 15.00 -9.30 -5.51
C ILE A 94 15.21 -8.25 -6.60
N TRP A 95 14.24 -8.15 -7.51
CA TRP A 95 14.16 -7.07 -8.49
C TRP A 95 13.24 -5.95 -7.99
N THR A 96 13.68 -4.70 -8.05
CA THR A 96 12.83 -3.56 -7.71
C THR A 96 13.19 -2.27 -8.46
N LEU A 97 12.16 -1.48 -8.75
CA LEU A 97 12.27 -0.15 -9.37
C LEU A 97 12.48 0.98 -8.33
N ARG A 98 12.41 0.66 -7.03
CA ARG A 98 12.57 1.64 -5.94
C ARG A 98 13.66 1.21 -4.95
N ARG A 99 14.83 1.86 -5.05
CA ARG A 99 15.98 1.62 -4.16
C ARG A 99 15.63 1.69 -2.66
N GLY A 100 14.90 2.73 -2.25
CA GLY A 100 14.55 2.94 -0.83
C GLY A 100 13.51 1.96 -0.27
N LEU A 101 12.77 1.24 -1.13
CA LEU A 101 11.80 0.24 -0.70
C LEU A 101 12.48 -1.11 -0.45
N CYS A 102 13.57 -1.42 -1.16
CA CYS A 102 14.33 -2.67 -1.06
C CYS A 102 14.70 -3.05 0.38
N LEU A 103 15.23 -2.10 1.16
CA LEU A 103 15.67 -2.34 2.54
C LEU A 103 14.53 -2.77 3.47
N ARG A 104 13.31 -2.23 3.29
CA ARG A 104 12.17 -2.57 4.15
C ARG A 104 11.49 -3.86 3.69
N THR A 105 11.35 -4.07 2.38
CA THR A 105 10.69 -5.25 1.84
C THR A 105 11.52 -6.51 2.06
N ALA A 106 12.85 -6.43 1.91
CA ALA A 106 13.74 -7.57 2.15
C ALA A 106 13.64 -8.05 3.61
N GLN A 107 13.60 -7.12 4.58
CA GLN A 107 13.52 -7.48 5.99
C GLN A 107 12.16 -8.10 6.34
N SER A 108 11.05 -7.56 5.83
CA SER A 108 9.71 -8.14 6.05
C SER A 108 9.57 -9.53 5.41
N LEU A 109 10.09 -9.72 4.20
CA LEU A 109 10.06 -11.02 3.50
C LEU A 109 10.93 -12.07 4.20
N LEU A 110 12.13 -11.71 4.65
CA LEU A 110 13.02 -12.63 5.37
C LEU A 110 12.46 -13.00 6.75
N HIS A 111 11.83 -12.05 7.46
CA HIS A 111 11.13 -12.35 8.71
C HIS A 111 9.95 -13.29 8.47
N LEU A 112 9.18 -13.07 7.40
CA LEU A 112 8.12 -13.97 6.97
C LEU A 112 8.66 -15.36 6.63
N ILE A 113 9.80 -15.50 5.95
CA ILE A 113 10.39 -16.82 5.64
C ILE A 113 10.86 -17.55 6.92
N SER A 114 11.35 -16.84 7.95
CA SER A 114 11.76 -17.46 9.22
C SER A 114 10.59 -17.74 10.18
N THR A 115 9.55 -16.89 10.20
CA THR A 115 8.37 -17.03 11.07
C THR A 115 7.17 -17.70 10.43
N MET A 116 7.19 -17.96 9.11
CA MET A 116 6.22 -18.85 8.46
C MET A 116 6.48 -20.29 8.89
N ARG A 117 6.04 -20.59 10.11
CA ARG A 117 5.47 -21.86 10.49
C ARG A 117 4.30 -22.07 9.54
N TRP A 118 4.59 -22.73 8.42
CA TRP A 118 3.66 -23.25 7.41
C TRP A 118 2.25 -23.32 7.99
N CYS A 119 1.39 -22.37 7.62
CA CYS A 119 -0.02 -22.35 7.99
C CYS A 119 -0.66 -23.56 7.31
N ARG A 120 -0.54 -24.72 7.95
CA ARG A 120 -1.15 -25.97 7.56
C ARG A 120 -2.63 -25.87 7.92
N SER A 121 -3.42 -25.30 7.02
CA SER A 121 -4.86 -25.58 6.95
C SER A 121 -5.41 -25.17 5.60
N THR A 122 -5.64 -26.19 4.77
CA THR A 122 -6.79 -26.34 3.87
C THR A 122 -7.06 -25.23 2.85
N VAL A 123 -6.66 -25.50 1.61
CA VAL A 123 -7.49 -25.13 0.46
C VAL A 123 -7.99 -26.45 -0.16
N ARG A 124 -9.31 -26.67 0.02
CA ARG A 124 -10.11 -27.67 -0.70
C ARG A 124 -10.41 -27.13 -2.12
N PRO A 125 -10.83 -28.03 -3.04
CA PRO A 125 -10.28 -28.24 -4.38
C PRO A 125 -10.25 -27.02 -5.30
#